data_AF-A0A3P1WXC8-F1
#
_entry.id   AF-A0A3P1WXC8-F1
#
_cell.length_a   1.000
_cell.length_b   1.000
_cell.length_c   1.000
_cell.angle_alpha   90.00
_cell.angle_beta   90.00
_cell.angle_gamma   90.00
#
_symmetry.space_group_name_H-M   'P 1'
#
loop_
_entity.id
_entity.type
_entity.pdbx_description
1 polymer ?
#
loop_
_entity_poly.entity_id
_entity_poly.type
_entity_poly.pdbx_seq_one_letter_code
_entity_poly.pdbx_strand_id
1 'polypeptide(L)'
;DYLIGQDPSRINDLWQVMYRAGFYRGGPILMSAIAGIDQALWDIKGKVLNSPVWQLMGGLVRDKIKAYSWVGGDRPANVIDGIKILREIGFDTFKLNGCEELGLIDNSRAVDAAVNTVAQIR
;
A
#
# COMPACT_ATOMS: atom_id res chain seq x y z
N ASP A 1 9.99 25.52 -7.53
CA ASP A 1 9.18 26.30 -8.48
C ASP A 1 7.85 25.68 -8.90
N TYR A 2 7.67 24.35 -8.84
CA TYR A 2 6.42 23.70 -9.31
C TYR A 2 5.24 23.68 -8.33
N LEU A 3 5.42 24.04 -7.06
CA LEU A 3 4.37 23.90 -6.02
C LEU A 3 4.15 25.18 -5.22
N ILE A 4 5.23 25.80 -4.73
CA ILE A 4 5.15 27.05 -3.97
C ILE A 4 4.60 28.16 -4.88
N GLY A 5 3.57 28.86 -4.40
CA GLY A 5 2.87 29.91 -5.16
C GLY A 5 1.87 29.41 -6.20
N GLN A 6 1.69 28.08 -6.34
CA GLN A 6 0.69 27.51 -7.25
C GLN A 6 -0.66 27.32 -6.55
N ASP A 7 -1.74 27.31 -7.33
CA ASP A 7 -3.07 26.96 -6.84
C ASP A 7 -3.16 25.44 -6.56
N PRO A 8 -3.32 25.00 -5.29
CA PRO A 8 -3.40 23.59 -4.95
C PRO A 8 -4.65 22.90 -5.51
N SER A 9 -5.65 23.64 -5.99
CA SER A 9 -6.84 23.08 -6.60
C SER A 9 -6.55 22.38 -7.94
N ARG A 10 -5.43 22.73 -8.60
CA ARG A 10 -5.01 22.23 -9.92
C ARG A 10 -4.27 20.89 -9.84
N ILE A 11 -4.77 19.95 -9.06
CA ILE A 11 -4.10 18.65 -8.77
C ILE A 11 -3.61 17.96 -10.05
N ASN A 12 -4.46 17.86 -11.08
CA ASN A 12 -4.09 17.22 -12.35
C ASN A 12 -2.91 17.89 -13.03
N ASP A 13 -2.85 19.22 -13.03
CA ASP A 13 -1.76 20.00 -13.62
C ASP A 13 -0.47 19.79 -12.83
N LEU A 14 -0.54 19.96 -11.51
CA LEU A 14 0.59 19.77 -10.60
C LEU A 14 1.16 18.35 -10.69
N TRP A 15 0.30 17.33 -10.74
CA TRP A 15 0.72 15.94 -10.92
C TRP A 15 1.49 15.75 -12.24
N GLN A 16 0.99 16.30 -13.35
CA GLN A 16 1.69 16.20 -14.64
C GLN A 16 3.03 16.92 -14.61
N VAL A 17 3.07 18.15 -14.07
CA VAL A 17 4.31 18.91 -13.97
C VAL A 17 5.36 18.13 -13.17
N MET A 18 4.99 17.61 -12.00
CA MET A 18 5.92 16.80 -11.19
C MET A 18 6.35 15.50 -11.89
N TYR A 19 5.45 14.85 -12.64
CA TYR A 19 5.73 13.57 -13.26
C TYR A 19 6.60 13.66 -14.52
N ARG A 20 6.43 14.72 -15.34
CA ARG A 20 7.02 14.75 -16.69
C ARG A 20 7.69 16.04 -17.13
N ALA A 21 7.65 17.13 -16.36
CA ALA A 21 8.16 18.42 -16.84
C ALA A 21 9.68 18.60 -16.61
N GLY A 22 10.21 18.09 -15.49
CA GLY A 22 11.57 18.41 -15.04
C GLY A 22 12.63 17.34 -15.30
N PHE A 23 12.25 16.08 -15.56
CA PHE A 23 13.21 14.98 -15.69
C PHE A 23 12.60 13.72 -16.36
N TYR A 24 13.40 12.65 -16.46
CA TYR A 24 12.90 11.31 -16.78
C TYR A 24 11.81 10.89 -15.79
N ARG A 25 10.84 10.13 -16.30
CA ARG A 25 9.58 9.87 -15.60
C ARG A 25 9.73 8.79 -14.53
N GLY A 26 9.25 9.08 -13.33
CA GLY A 26 8.90 8.09 -12.33
C GLY A 26 10.08 7.34 -11.68
N GLY A 27 9.89 6.05 -11.41
CA GLY A 27 10.75 5.26 -10.54
C GLY A 27 10.29 5.28 -9.07
N PRO A 28 10.83 4.40 -8.21
CA PRO A 28 10.31 4.19 -6.86
C PRO A 28 10.45 5.43 -5.97
N ILE A 29 11.52 6.21 -6.15
CA ILE A 29 11.76 7.43 -5.36
C ILE A 29 10.80 8.55 -5.79
N LEU A 30 10.80 8.91 -7.09
CA LEU A 30 10.00 10.02 -7.57
C LEU A 30 8.49 9.73 -7.47
N MET A 31 8.04 8.50 -7.75
CA MET A 31 6.63 8.16 -7.61
C MET A 31 6.17 8.18 -6.15
N SER A 32 7.03 7.80 -5.20
CA SER A 32 6.71 7.91 -3.77
C SER A 32 6.61 9.38 -3.32
N ALA A 33 7.52 10.23 -3.80
CA ALA A 33 7.47 11.67 -3.53
C ALA A 33 6.19 12.32 -4.11
N ILE A 34 5.88 12.03 -5.37
CA ILE A 34 4.67 12.51 -6.04
C ILE A 34 3.42 12.03 -5.30
N ALA A 35 3.38 10.76 -4.86
CA ALA A 35 2.23 10.21 -4.14
C ALA A 35 1.95 10.94 -2.83
N GLY A 36 2.98 11.28 -2.05
CA GLY A 36 2.80 12.06 -0.82
C GLY A 36 2.22 13.45 -1.07
N ILE A 37 2.67 14.12 -2.14
CA ILE A 37 2.15 15.43 -2.54
C ILE A 37 0.71 15.32 -3.05
N ASP A 38 0.41 14.33 -3.88
CA ASP A 38 -0.93 14.08 -4.42
C ASP A 38 -1.96 13.83 -3.30
N GLN A 39 -1.60 13.02 -2.30
CA GLN A 39 -2.42 12.79 -1.11
C GLN A 39 -2.72 14.10 -0.36
N ALA A 40 -1.69 14.93 -0.14
CA ALA A 40 -1.86 16.22 0.54
C ALA A 40 -2.73 17.19 -0.26
N LEU A 41 -2.60 17.24 -1.58
CA LEU A 41 -3.42 18.08 -2.45
C LEU A 41 -4.90 17.65 -2.42
N TRP A 42 -5.17 16.34 -2.45
CA TRP A 42 -6.53 15.81 -2.31
C TRP A 42 -7.11 16.06 -0.91
N ASP A 43 -6.32 15.97 0.14
CA ASP A 43 -6.72 16.32 1.51
C ASP A 43 -7.08 17.82 1.63
N ILE A 44 -6.25 18.72 1.05
CA ILE A 44 -6.56 20.16 0.96
C ILE A 44 -7.89 20.37 0.22
N LYS A 45 -8.06 19.75 -0.96
CA LYS A 45 -9.30 19.89 -1.74
C LYS A 45 -10.53 19.40 -0.96
N GLY A 46 -10.41 18.27 -0.26
CA GLY A 46 -11.47 17.75 0.61
C GLY A 46 -11.83 18.71 1.74
N LYS A 47 -10.83 19.27 2.42
CA LYS A 47 -11.02 20.26 3.49
C LYS A 47 -11.65 21.55 2.99
N VAL A 48 -11.19 22.08 1.85
CA VAL A 48 -11.73 23.31 1.23
C VAL A 48 -13.19 23.13 0.82
N LEU A 49 -13.55 21.97 0.25
CA LEU A 49 -14.91 21.68 -0.18
C LEU A 49 -15.79 21.08 0.94
N ASN A 50 -15.25 20.96 2.16
CA ASN A 50 -15.90 20.33 3.31
C ASN A 50 -16.53 18.97 2.97
N SER A 51 -15.79 18.14 2.23
CA SER A 51 -16.28 16.88 1.68
C SER A 51 -15.18 15.82 1.70
N PRO A 52 -15.49 14.58 2.09
CA PRO A 52 -14.49 13.51 2.04
C PRO A 52 -14.09 13.22 0.58
N VAL A 53 -12.82 12.82 0.37
CA VAL A 53 -12.26 12.64 -0.99
C VAL A 53 -13.06 11.65 -1.83
N TRP A 54 -13.58 10.56 -1.24
CA TRP A 54 -14.41 9.59 -1.96
C TRP A 54 -15.71 10.20 -2.54
N GLN A 55 -16.26 11.24 -1.91
CA GLN A 55 -17.44 11.95 -2.44
C GLN A 55 -17.06 12.78 -3.66
N LEU A 56 -15.86 13.37 -3.66
CA LEU A 56 -15.31 14.10 -4.81
C LEU A 56 -14.99 13.16 -5.99
N MET A 57 -14.75 11.87 -5.71
CA MET A 57 -14.48 10.83 -6.71
C MET A 57 -15.74 10.14 -7.26
N GLY A 58 -16.92 10.72 -7.04
CA GLY A 58 -18.19 10.20 -7.58
C GLY A 58 -19.09 9.51 -6.56
N GLY A 59 -18.75 9.54 -5.27
CA GLY A 59 -19.60 9.03 -4.19
C GLY A 59 -19.40 7.54 -3.87
N LEU A 60 -20.23 7.05 -2.96
CA LEU A 60 -20.16 5.66 -2.49
C LEU A 60 -20.64 4.68 -3.56
N VAL A 61 -19.85 3.63 -3.77
CA VAL A 61 -20.25 2.44 -4.54
C VAL A 61 -20.45 1.20 -3.64
N ARG A 62 -20.22 1.37 -2.33
CA ARG A 62 -20.35 0.35 -1.27
C ARG A 62 -20.36 1.03 0.10
N ASP A 63 -20.97 0.40 1.09
CA ASP A 63 -21.06 0.93 2.46
C ASP A 63 -19.85 0.60 3.34
N LYS A 64 -19.11 -0.46 2.99
CA LYS A 64 -17.91 -0.90 3.72
C LYS A 64 -16.93 -1.61 2.80
N ILE A 65 -15.65 -1.63 3.20
CA ILE A 65 -14.56 -2.36 2.54
C ILE A 65 -14.08 -3.47 3.48
N LYS A 66 -13.95 -4.69 2.97
CA LYS A 66 -13.38 -5.81 3.72
C LYS A 66 -11.87 -5.61 3.85
N ALA A 67 -11.35 -5.60 5.07
CA ALA A 67 -9.92 -5.57 5.34
C ALA A 67 -9.36 -6.99 5.53
N TYR A 68 -8.07 -7.16 5.24
CA TYR A 68 -7.29 -8.32 5.64
C TYR A 68 -6.08 -7.83 6.45
N SER A 69 -5.51 -8.68 7.29
CA SER A 69 -4.32 -8.35 8.07
C SER A 69 -3.15 -9.26 7.73
N TRP A 70 -1.92 -8.74 7.75
CA TRP A 70 -0.74 -9.57 7.71
C TRP A 70 -0.49 -10.19 9.09
N VAL A 71 -0.17 -11.48 9.12
CA VAL A 71 0.24 -12.19 10.34
C VAL A 71 1.60 -12.79 10.11
N GLY A 72 2.55 -12.42 10.97
CA GLY A 72 3.90 -12.97 10.97
C GLY A 72 4.15 -13.96 12.10
N GLY A 73 5.34 -14.53 12.10
CA GLY A 73 5.85 -15.40 13.14
C GLY A 73 6.84 -16.40 12.59
N ASP A 74 7.94 -16.62 13.30
CA ASP A 74 9.03 -17.51 12.87
C ASP A 74 8.62 -18.99 12.85
N ARG A 75 7.55 -19.34 13.57
CA ARG A 75 7.02 -20.70 13.69
C ARG A 75 5.51 -20.72 13.41
N PRO A 76 4.96 -21.81 12.84
CA PRO A 76 3.53 -21.94 12.58
C PRO A 76 2.65 -21.69 13.80
N ALA A 77 3.09 -22.10 15.00
CA ALA A 77 2.35 -21.85 16.24
C ALA A 77 2.14 -20.34 16.51
N ASN A 78 3.17 -19.51 16.28
CA ASN A 78 3.10 -18.06 16.48
C ASN A 78 2.11 -17.42 15.50
N VAL A 79 2.12 -17.89 14.24
CA VAL A 79 1.17 -17.45 13.22
C VAL A 79 -0.26 -17.81 13.59
N ILE A 80 -0.48 -19.04 14.08
CA ILE A 80 -1.80 -19.50 14.54
C ILE A 80 -2.32 -18.63 15.69
N ASP A 81 -1.47 -18.31 16.66
CA ASP A 81 -1.87 -17.48 17.80
C ASP A 81 -2.17 -16.03 17.38
N GLY A 82 -1.39 -15.46 16.46
CA GLY A 82 -1.71 -14.15 15.85
C GLY A 82 -3.04 -14.14 15.10
N ILE A 83 -3.36 -15.22 14.36
CA ILE A 83 -4.65 -15.37 13.68
C ILE A 83 -5.81 -15.44 14.69
N LYS A 84 -5.64 -16.18 15.80
CA LYS A 84 -6.67 -16.27 16.86
C LYS A 84 -6.98 -14.89 17.45
N ILE A 85 -5.96 -14.11 17.79
CA ILE A 85 -6.13 -12.74 18.31
C ILE A 85 -6.88 -11.86 17.31
N LEU A 86 -6.52 -11.90 16.03
CA LEU A 86 -7.17 -11.09 15.01
C LEU A 86 -8.61 -11.53 14.73
N ARG A 87 -8.93 -12.81 14.91
CA ARG A 87 -10.31 -13.31 14.84
C ARG A 87 -11.19 -12.73 15.95
N GLU A 88 -10.65 -12.52 17.15
CA GLU A 88 -11.40 -11.93 18.27
C GLU A 88 -11.87 -10.50 17.96
N ILE A 89 -11.11 -9.75 17.13
CA ILE A 89 -11.50 -8.41 16.66
C ILE A 89 -12.18 -8.41 15.28
N GLY A 90 -12.56 -9.59 14.77
CA GLY A 90 -13.42 -9.74 13.60
C GLY A 90 -12.72 -9.93 12.25
N PHE A 91 -11.39 -10.12 12.20
CA PHE A 91 -10.73 -10.51 10.95
C PHE A 91 -10.97 -11.99 10.63
N ASP A 92 -11.25 -12.28 9.37
CA ASP A 92 -11.38 -13.64 8.84
C ASP A 92 -10.45 -13.89 7.63
N THR A 93 -9.72 -12.86 7.18
CA THR A 93 -8.89 -12.86 5.98
C THR A 93 -7.48 -12.41 6.34
N PHE A 94 -6.48 -13.20 5.97
CA PHE A 94 -5.09 -13.03 6.43
C PHE A 94 -4.10 -13.12 5.28
N LYS A 95 -2.98 -12.42 5.41
CA LYS A 95 -1.79 -12.56 4.56
C LYS A 95 -0.65 -13.11 5.40
N LEU A 96 0.02 -14.13 4.90
CA LEU A 96 1.16 -14.77 5.56
C LEU A 96 2.36 -14.74 4.61
N ASN A 97 3.57 -14.86 5.15
CA ASN A 97 4.73 -15.16 4.32
C ASN A 97 4.61 -16.62 3.83
N GLY A 98 4.92 -16.86 2.56
CA GLY A 98 4.95 -18.22 2.00
C GLY A 98 6.28 -18.96 2.23
N CYS A 99 7.26 -18.27 2.81
CA CYS A 99 8.58 -18.79 3.12
C CYS A 99 9.02 -18.28 4.49
N GLU A 100 9.99 -18.97 5.07
CA GLU A 100 10.70 -18.54 6.27
C GLU A 100 11.58 -17.31 5.97
N GLU A 101 12.33 -16.85 6.97
CA GLU A 101 13.27 -15.75 6.80
C GLU A 101 14.30 -16.08 5.70
N LEU A 102 14.51 -15.12 4.79
CA LEU A 102 15.51 -15.20 3.73
C LEU A 102 16.48 -14.02 3.84
N GLY A 103 17.75 -14.28 3.53
CA GLY A 103 18.76 -13.24 3.44
C GLY A 103 18.53 -12.30 2.24
N LEU A 104 19.16 -11.12 2.26
CA LEU A 104 19.19 -10.22 1.11
C LEU A 104 19.83 -10.90 -0.13
N ILE A 105 20.85 -11.71 0.13
CA ILE A 105 21.45 -12.65 -0.82
C ILE A 105 21.43 -14.00 -0.11
N ASP A 106 20.67 -14.95 -0.64
CA ASP A 106 20.57 -16.31 -0.10
C ASP A 106 21.15 -17.34 -1.07
N ASN A 107 21.29 -18.57 -0.61
CA ASN A 107 21.79 -19.68 -1.42
C ASN A 107 20.63 -20.43 -2.12
N SER A 108 20.94 -21.15 -3.19
CA SER A 108 19.92 -21.86 -3.96
C SER A 108 19.13 -22.88 -3.14
N ARG A 109 19.72 -23.49 -2.11
CA ARG A 109 19.00 -24.47 -1.27
C ARG A 109 17.90 -23.82 -0.44
N ALA A 110 18.11 -22.60 0.04
CA ALA A 110 17.08 -21.85 0.77
C ALA A 110 15.90 -21.50 -0.16
N VAL A 111 16.20 -21.11 -1.40
CA VAL A 111 15.19 -20.87 -2.44
C VAL A 111 14.44 -22.16 -2.77
N ASP A 112 15.15 -23.28 -2.98
CA ASP A 112 14.53 -24.59 -3.26
C ASP A 112 13.62 -25.04 -2.11
N ALA A 113 14.04 -24.83 -0.86
CA ALA A 113 13.22 -25.12 0.31
C ALA A 113 11.93 -24.28 0.33
N ALA A 114 12.03 -22.97 0.07
CA ALA A 114 10.87 -22.09 -0.04
C ALA A 114 9.91 -22.53 -1.16
N VAL A 115 10.43 -22.87 -2.35
CA VAL A 115 9.65 -23.35 -3.48
C VAL A 115 8.93 -24.66 -3.14
N ASN A 116 9.64 -25.62 -2.54
CA ASN A 116 9.07 -26.91 -2.16
C ASN A 116 7.94 -26.76 -1.12
N THR A 117 8.10 -25.87 -0.14
CA THR A 117 7.04 -25.55 0.83
C THR A 117 5.79 -24.99 0.14
N VAL A 118 5.96 -24.02 -0.76
CA VAL A 118 4.82 -23.44 -1.52
C VAL A 118 4.15 -24.49 -2.42
N ALA A 119 4.92 -25.40 -3.02
CA ALA A 119 4.39 -26.47 -3.87
C ALA A 119 3.50 -27.47 -3.11
N GLN A 120 3.69 -27.64 -1.79
CA GLN A 120 2.86 -28.53 -0.97
C GLN A 120 1.48 -27.94 -0.60
N ILE A 121 1.28 -26.64 -0.81
CA ILE A 121 0.07 -25.89 -0.39
C ILE A 121 -0.77 -25.48 -1.61
N ARG A 122 -0.35 -25.82 -2.84
CA ARG A 122 -1.08 -25.62 -4.09
C ARG A 122 -1.82 -26.89 -4.50
#